data_AF-A0A1F8XJ87-F1
#
_entry.id   AF-A0A1F8XJ87-F1
#
_cell.length_a   1.000
_cell.length_b   1.000
_cell.length_c   1.000
_cell.angle_alpha   90.00
_cell.angle_beta   90.00
_cell.angle_gamma   90.00
#
_symmetry.space_group_name_H-M   'P 1'
#
loop_
_entity.id
_entity.type
_entity.pdbx_description
1 polymer ?
#
loop_
_entity_poly.entity_id
_entity_poly.type
_entity_poly.pdbx_seq_one_letter_code
_entity_poly.pdbx_strand_id
1 'polypeptide(L)'
;MHKAVKLLLPLLALAVSEVSGANAGELSLRQRLLEETAVETLYSVDEHTTLFTASGSKEALAALGELCRSKEASLASVDNVLKCGDAFSAEVAGRDGSYLIKSGAAEPIAYRTPSVPPYEEIETPPDGEMEGALAGIDMYQYMYALCKKGNGKAFTVISKRAGRFVRLVEASPEEAFRHLFSSGNSKDPWFFACEGETKFIVEKDYGYSPDDRGKFTFRQNRGLEWVDFMKAGDKEDLARLDSGSGRHELFAGK
;
A
#
# COMPACT_ATOMS: atom_id res chain seq x y z
N MET A 1 -26.87 11.04 -56.79
CA MET A 1 -26.94 11.96 -55.63
C MET A 1 -27.10 11.11 -54.38
N HIS A 2 -26.07 10.42 -53.87
CA HIS A 2 -25.13 10.89 -52.85
C HIS A 2 -25.76 11.72 -51.72
N LYS A 3 -25.89 11.11 -50.54
CA LYS A 3 -25.41 11.66 -49.27
C LYS A 3 -25.33 10.53 -48.23
N ALA A 4 -24.11 10.05 -47.99
CA ALA A 4 -23.75 9.20 -46.88
C ALA A 4 -23.73 10.04 -45.60
N VAL A 5 -24.41 9.57 -44.55
CA VAL A 5 -24.34 10.13 -43.20
C VAL A 5 -23.11 9.51 -42.53
N LYS A 6 -22.03 10.31 -42.42
CA LYS A 6 -20.87 9.96 -41.60
C LYS A 6 -21.25 10.16 -40.13
N LEU A 7 -21.31 9.07 -39.37
CA LEU A 7 -21.23 9.11 -37.91
C LEU A 7 -19.79 9.55 -37.54
N LEU A 8 -19.68 10.71 -36.90
CA LEU A 8 -18.46 11.15 -36.22
C LEU A 8 -18.54 10.64 -34.78
N LEU A 9 -17.69 9.66 -34.43
CA LEU A 9 -17.38 9.35 -33.03
C LEU A 9 -16.65 10.55 -32.41
N PRO A 10 -16.98 10.95 -31.17
CA PRO A 10 -16.13 11.86 -30.42
C PRO A 10 -14.89 11.09 -29.95
N LEU A 11 -13.72 11.49 -30.45
CA LEU A 11 -12.44 11.16 -29.83
C LEU A 11 -12.43 11.78 -28.42
N LEU A 12 -12.38 10.94 -27.40
CA LEU A 12 -11.96 11.35 -26.05
C LEU A 12 -10.52 11.88 -26.16
N ALA A 13 -10.34 13.18 -25.94
CA ALA A 13 -9.04 13.76 -25.72
C ALA A 13 -8.60 13.43 -24.29
N LEU A 14 -7.58 12.59 -24.14
CA LEU A 14 -6.84 12.41 -22.90
C LEU A 14 -6.16 13.74 -22.53
N ALA A 15 -6.67 14.39 -21.49
CA ALA A 15 -5.96 15.46 -20.82
C ALA A 15 -4.84 14.84 -19.98
N VAL A 16 -3.62 14.82 -20.54
CA VAL A 16 -2.41 14.45 -19.82
C VAL A 16 -1.98 15.67 -19.02
N SER A 17 -2.11 15.60 -17.69
CA SER A 17 -1.51 16.58 -16.79
C SER A 17 0.00 16.40 -16.79
N GLU A 18 0.70 17.39 -17.33
CA GLU A 18 2.15 17.47 -17.37
C GLU A 18 2.72 17.68 -15.96
N VAL A 19 3.46 16.70 -15.45
CA VAL A 19 4.52 16.91 -14.46
C VAL A 19 5.84 16.68 -15.18
N SER A 20 6.63 17.74 -15.31
CA SER A 20 7.91 17.72 -16.00
C SER A 20 8.96 16.94 -15.19
N GLY A 21 9.59 15.96 -15.84
CA GLY A 21 10.77 15.24 -15.34
C GLY A 21 11.16 14.06 -16.24
N ALA A 22 11.85 14.34 -17.35
CA ALA A 22 12.70 13.43 -18.15
C ALA A 22 12.33 11.92 -18.18
N ASN A 23 11.30 11.57 -18.95
CA ASN A 23 11.18 10.36 -19.80
C ASN A 23 9.76 10.33 -20.39
N ALA A 24 9.46 11.29 -21.28
CA ALA A 24 8.18 11.38 -21.96
C ALA A 24 8.03 10.20 -22.94
N GLY A 25 7.48 9.09 -22.46
CA GLY A 25 7.22 7.88 -23.25
C GLY A 25 7.61 6.57 -22.56
N GLU A 26 8.30 6.61 -21.42
CA GLU A 26 8.66 5.39 -20.70
C GLU A 26 7.66 5.09 -19.59
N LEU A 27 6.96 3.96 -19.69
CA LEU A 27 6.06 3.48 -18.64
C LEU A 27 6.84 3.26 -17.34
N SER A 28 6.21 3.64 -16.21
CA SER A 28 6.75 3.34 -14.88
C SER A 28 6.81 1.82 -14.65
N LEU A 29 7.59 1.37 -13.67
CA LEU A 29 7.69 -0.05 -13.34
C LEU A 29 6.32 -0.62 -12.98
N ARG A 30 5.53 0.10 -12.17
CA ARG A 30 4.15 -0.28 -11.82
C ARG A 30 3.25 -0.38 -13.04
N GLN A 31 3.31 0.59 -13.96
CA GLN A 31 2.51 0.54 -15.18
C GLN A 31 2.87 -0.68 -16.04
N ARG A 32 4.16 -0.98 -16.19
CA ARG A 32 4.62 -2.18 -16.90
C ARG A 32 4.14 -3.47 -16.24
N LEU A 33 4.22 -3.56 -14.91
CA LEU A 33 3.66 -4.71 -14.19
C LEU A 33 2.15 -4.86 -14.37
N LEU A 34 1.41 -3.76 -14.52
CA LEU A 34 -0.02 -3.82 -14.83
C LEU A 34 -0.27 -4.34 -16.25
N GLU A 35 0.65 -4.18 -17.19
CA GLU A 35 0.51 -4.75 -18.54
C GLU A 35 0.78 -6.26 -18.58
N GLU A 36 1.50 -6.78 -17.57
CA GLU A 36 1.77 -8.22 -17.44
C GLU A 36 0.50 -9.01 -17.06
N THR A 37 0.16 -10.00 -17.88
CA THR A 37 -0.99 -10.89 -17.64
C THR A 37 -0.78 -11.84 -16.47
N ALA A 38 0.49 -12.07 -16.09
CA ALA A 38 0.86 -12.86 -14.93
C ALA A 38 0.55 -12.16 -13.59
N VAL A 39 0.36 -10.82 -13.60
CA VAL A 39 0.11 -10.03 -12.39
C VAL A 39 -1.38 -10.05 -12.06
N GLU A 40 -1.73 -10.82 -11.03
CA GLU A 40 -3.09 -10.94 -10.51
C GLU A 40 -3.47 -9.74 -9.65
N THR A 41 -2.56 -9.37 -8.73
CA THR A 41 -2.76 -8.25 -7.82
C THR A 41 -1.49 -7.39 -7.77
N LEU A 42 -1.65 -6.07 -7.71
CA LEU A 42 -0.58 -5.11 -7.54
C LEU A 42 -1.03 -4.02 -6.57
N TYR A 43 -0.21 -3.78 -5.55
CA TYR A 43 -0.40 -2.75 -4.54
C TYR A 43 0.73 -1.71 -4.62
N SER A 44 0.38 -0.44 -4.54
CA SER A 44 1.30 0.67 -4.28
C SER A 44 1.43 0.85 -2.77
N VAL A 45 2.58 0.48 -2.21
CA VAL A 45 2.83 0.57 -0.76
C VAL A 45 3.20 1.99 -0.35
N ASP A 46 4.13 2.59 -1.09
CA ASP A 46 4.53 4.00 -1.00
C ASP A 46 4.95 4.50 -2.39
N GLU A 47 5.86 5.47 -2.52
CA GLU A 47 6.38 5.95 -3.81
C GLU A 47 7.47 5.06 -4.40
N HIS A 48 8.13 4.22 -3.59
CA HIS A 48 9.24 3.35 -4.02
C HIS A 48 8.94 1.87 -3.90
N THR A 49 7.89 1.51 -3.17
CA THR A 49 7.62 0.14 -2.77
C THR A 49 6.32 -0.32 -3.42
N THR A 50 6.37 -1.50 -4.02
CA THR A 50 5.25 -2.15 -4.71
C THR A 50 5.19 -3.60 -4.28
N LEU A 51 4.01 -4.12 -3.95
CA LEU A 51 3.82 -5.57 -3.84
C LEU A 51 3.02 -6.04 -5.04
N PHE A 52 3.43 -7.13 -5.67
CA PHE A 52 2.58 -7.81 -6.63
C PHE A 52 2.49 -9.31 -6.32
N THR A 53 1.41 -9.91 -6.80
CA THR A 53 1.17 -11.36 -6.74
C THR A 53 0.93 -11.89 -8.14
N ALA A 54 1.44 -13.08 -8.39
CA ALA A 54 1.13 -13.90 -9.55
C ALA A 54 0.62 -15.27 -9.09
N SER A 55 0.10 -16.06 -10.04
CA SER A 55 -0.44 -17.40 -9.77
C SER A 55 0.57 -18.38 -9.15
N GLY A 56 1.87 -18.09 -9.26
CA GLY A 56 2.95 -18.90 -8.70
C GLY A 56 4.33 -18.24 -8.86
N SER A 57 5.34 -18.80 -8.18
CA SER A 57 6.71 -18.26 -8.24
C SER A 57 7.31 -18.23 -9.64
N LYS A 58 6.95 -19.18 -10.51
CA LYS A 58 7.48 -19.23 -11.88
C LYS A 58 6.98 -18.06 -12.72
N GLU A 59 5.68 -17.78 -12.64
CA GLU A 59 5.03 -16.67 -13.34
C GLU A 59 5.51 -15.32 -12.80
N ALA A 60 5.67 -15.21 -11.48
CA ALA A 60 6.24 -14.01 -10.86
C ALA A 60 7.68 -13.74 -11.32
N LEU A 61 8.54 -14.77 -11.36
CA LEU A 61 9.91 -14.64 -11.85
C LEU A 61 9.96 -14.29 -13.35
N ALA A 62 9.04 -14.83 -14.14
CA ALA A 62 8.93 -14.49 -15.56
C ALA A 62 8.58 -13.00 -15.74
N ALA A 63 7.59 -12.49 -14.98
CA ALA A 63 7.20 -11.07 -15.00
C ALA A 63 8.37 -10.15 -14.57
N LEU A 64 9.08 -10.49 -13.49
CA LEU A 64 10.28 -9.74 -13.06
C LEU A 64 11.40 -9.78 -14.10
N GLY A 65 11.57 -10.92 -14.78
CA GLY A 65 12.55 -11.07 -15.84
C GLY A 65 12.24 -10.24 -17.08
N GLU A 66 10.97 -10.15 -17.47
CA GLU A 66 10.50 -9.32 -18.58
C GLU A 66 10.65 -7.83 -18.25
N LEU A 67 10.21 -7.44 -17.05
CA LEU A 67 10.37 -6.09 -16.52
C LEU A 67 11.84 -5.66 -16.56
N CYS A 68 12.77 -6.55 -16.19
CA CYS A 68 14.19 -6.23 -16.22
C CYS A 68 14.77 -6.14 -17.63
N ARG A 69 14.39 -7.04 -18.54
CA ARG A 69 14.81 -7.00 -19.95
C ARG A 69 14.35 -5.73 -20.65
N SER A 70 13.19 -5.20 -20.29
CA SER A 70 12.68 -3.93 -20.82
C SER A 70 13.57 -2.71 -20.49
N LYS A 71 14.49 -2.87 -19.53
CA LYS A 71 15.49 -1.87 -19.12
C LYS A 71 16.90 -2.18 -19.63
N GLU A 72 17.02 -3.07 -20.61
CA GLU A 72 18.30 -3.55 -21.15
C GLU A 72 19.25 -4.16 -20.09
N ALA A 73 18.68 -4.63 -18.98
CA ALA A 73 19.40 -5.23 -17.87
C ALA A 73 19.02 -6.71 -17.68
N SER A 74 19.85 -7.42 -16.91
CA SER A 74 19.62 -8.83 -16.54
C SER A 74 19.29 -8.95 -15.07
N LEU A 75 18.30 -9.78 -14.75
CA LEU A 75 17.93 -10.07 -13.37
C LEU A 75 19.03 -10.93 -12.72
N ALA A 76 19.67 -10.39 -11.68
CA ALA A 76 20.70 -11.07 -10.91
C ALA A 76 20.17 -11.40 -9.51
N SER A 77 20.53 -12.57 -8.96
CA SER A 77 20.22 -12.92 -7.56
C SER A 77 21.44 -12.64 -6.69
N VAL A 78 21.28 -11.79 -5.67
CA VAL A 78 22.30 -11.43 -4.69
C VAL A 78 21.68 -11.53 -3.31
N ASP A 79 22.20 -12.42 -2.45
CA ASP A 79 21.70 -12.61 -1.08
C ASP A 79 20.19 -12.88 -0.96
N ASN A 80 19.64 -13.67 -1.90
CA ASN A 80 18.20 -13.96 -2.03
C ASN A 80 17.33 -12.74 -2.41
N VAL A 81 17.94 -11.64 -2.83
CA VAL A 81 17.28 -10.48 -3.42
C VAL A 81 17.58 -10.46 -4.92
N LEU A 82 16.53 -10.38 -5.72
CA LEU A 82 16.64 -10.20 -7.16
C LEU A 82 16.90 -8.74 -7.46
N LYS A 83 17.87 -8.43 -8.31
CA LYS A 83 18.25 -7.07 -8.68
C LYS A 83 18.25 -6.90 -10.18
N CYS A 84 17.76 -5.75 -10.64
CA CYS A 84 17.80 -5.35 -12.04
C CYS A 84 18.57 -4.02 -12.18
N GLY A 85 19.91 -4.10 -12.20
CA GLY A 85 20.76 -2.91 -12.17
C GLY A 85 20.35 -1.96 -11.03
N ASP A 86 20.23 -0.67 -11.36
CA ASP A 86 19.73 0.37 -10.45
C ASP A 86 18.20 0.58 -10.58
N ALA A 87 17.52 -0.16 -11.44
CA ALA A 87 16.10 0.05 -11.71
C ALA A 87 15.22 -0.43 -10.56
N PHE A 88 15.47 -1.64 -10.04
CA PHE A 88 14.75 -2.16 -8.88
C PHE A 88 15.48 -3.33 -8.20
N SER A 89 15.04 -3.61 -6.98
CA SER A 89 15.27 -4.88 -6.27
C SER A 89 13.95 -5.54 -5.91
N ALA A 90 13.90 -6.86 -5.87
CA ALA A 90 12.71 -7.64 -5.53
C ALA A 90 13.04 -8.78 -4.56
N GLU A 91 12.18 -9.01 -3.58
CA GLU A 91 12.31 -10.09 -2.61
C GLU A 91 10.95 -10.76 -2.35
N VAL A 92 10.98 -12.01 -1.88
CA VAL A 92 9.76 -12.80 -1.63
C VAL A 92 8.97 -12.19 -0.46
N ALA A 93 7.67 -11.99 -0.65
CA ALA A 93 6.78 -11.31 0.31
C ALA A 93 5.97 -12.28 1.20
N GLY A 94 6.45 -13.51 1.38
CA GLY A 94 5.90 -14.48 2.33
C GLY A 94 4.78 -15.40 1.82
N ARG A 95 4.31 -15.22 0.58
CA ARG A 95 3.43 -16.18 -0.12
C ARG A 95 4.07 -16.58 -1.46
N ASP A 96 3.79 -17.79 -1.92
CA ASP A 96 4.24 -18.23 -3.24
C ASP A 96 3.74 -17.26 -4.32
N GLY A 97 4.60 -16.92 -5.29
CA GLY A 97 4.28 -15.95 -6.33
C GLY A 97 4.14 -14.49 -5.89
N SER A 98 4.42 -14.14 -4.62
CA SER A 98 4.31 -12.77 -4.11
C SER A 98 5.68 -12.13 -3.90
N TYR A 99 5.89 -10.94 -4.44
CA TYR A 99 7.16 -10.21 -4.34
C TYR A 99 6.94 -8.76 -3.92
N LEU A 100 7.83 -8.27 -3.05
CA LEU A 100 7.98 -6.86 -2.75
C LEU A 100 9.10 -6.30 -3.62
N ILE A 101 8.80 -5.26 -4.38
CA ILE A 101 9.72 -4.56 -5.27
C ILE A 101 10.03 -3.18 -4.68
N LYS A 102 11.32 -2.84 -4.62
CA LYS A 102 11.81 -1.49 -4.33
C LYS A 102 12.37 -0.89 -5.61
N SER A 103 11.74 0.15 -6.12
CA SER A 103 12.16 0.89 -7.31
C SER A 103 13.29 1.87 -6.97
N GLY A 104 14.19 2.09 -7.93
CA GLY A 104 15.28 3.07 -7.80
C GLY A 104 14.80 4.51 -7.86
N ALA A 105 13.60 4.77 -8.40
CA ALA A 105 13.00 6.09 -8.52
C ALA A 105 11.57 6.10 -7.97
N ALA A 106 11.10 7.27 -7.54
CA ALA A 106 9.73 7.45 -7.08
C ALA A 106 8.76 7.22 -8.24
N GLU A 107 7.68 6.50 -7.97
CA GLU A 107 6.69 6.09 -8.96
C GLU A 107 5.30 6.65 -8.64
N PRO A 108 4.53 6.99 -9.69
CA PRO A 108 3.13 7.37 -9.51
C PRO A 108 2.34 6.21 -8.91
N ILE A 109 1.23 6.53 -8.26
CA ILE A 109 0.32 5.51 -7.75
C ILE A 109 -0.32 4.75 -8.92
N ALA A 110 -0.26 3.43 -8.84
CA ALA A 110 -0.96 2.54 -9.75
C ALA A 110 -1.16 1.19 -9.05
N TYR A 111 -2.35 0.60 -9.17
CA TYR A 111 -2.68 -0.65 -8.49
C TYR A 111 -3.70 -1.46 -9.29
N ARG A 112 -3.74 -2.77 -9.02
CA ARG A 112 -4.76 -3.71 -9.48
C ARG A 112 -5.15 -4.57 -8.30
N THR A 113 -6.32 -4.32 -7.74
CA THR A 113 -6.86 -5.05 -6.60
C THR A 113 -8.36 -5.23 -6.84
N PRO A 114 -8.87 -6.46 -7.05
CA PRO A 114 -10.26 -6.68 -7.46
C PRO A 114 -11.31 -6.03 -6.55
N SER A 115 -10.99 -5.88 -5.26
CA SER A 115 -11.89 -5.32 -4.25
C SER A 115 -11.87 -3.79 -4.17
N VAL A 116 -10.88 -3.11 -4.77
CA VAL A 116 -10.73 -1.64 -4.66
C VAL A 116 -11.05 -1.00 -6.01
N PRO A 117 -11.88 0.06 -6.05
CA PRO A 117 -12.16 0.79 -7.28
C PRO A 117 -10.87 1.31 -7.96
N PRO A 118 -10.86 1.50 -9.29
CA PRO A 118 -9.76 2.17 -9.98
C PRO A 118 -9.45 3.55 -9.39
N TYR A 119 -8.21 4.02 -9.55
CA TYR A 119 -7.74 5.27 -8.94
C TYR A 119 -8.56 6.50 -9.37
N GLU A 120 -8.97 6.52 -10.63
CA GLU A 120 -9.77 7.58 -11.23
C GLU A 120 -11.18 7.64 -10.62
N GLU A 121 -11.72 6.46 -10.27
CA GLU A 121 -13.08 6.26 -9.76
C GLU A 121 -13.15 6.21 -8.23
N ILE A 122 -12.01 6.34 -7.54
CA ILE A 122 -11.99 6.30 -6.07
C ILE A 122 -12.69 7.53 -5.49
N GLU A 123 -13.61 7.30 -4.56
CA GLU A 123 -14.42 8.32 -3.89
C GLU A 123 -14.25 8.25 -2.38
N THR A 124 -14.54 9.35 -1.69
CA THR A 124 -14.51 9.38 -0.24
C THR A 124 -15.71 8.60 0.33
N PRO A 125 -15.49 7.62 1.22
CA PRO A 125 -16.60 6.95 1.89
C PRO A 125 -17.44 7.91 2.75
N PRO A 126 -18.72 7.58 3.02
CA PRO A 126 -19.49 8.27 4.04
C PRO A 126 -18.86 8.07 5.43
N ASP A 127 -19.04 9.04 6.32
CA ASP A 127 -18.67 8.90 7.73
C ASP A 127 -19.43 7.76 8.39
N GLY A 128 -18.74 6.97 9.21
CA GLY A 128 -19.32 5.86 9.97
C GLY A 128 -18.71 4.50 9.62
N GLU A 129 -19.46 3.44 9.93
CA GLU A 129 -19.03 2.06 9.64
C GLU A 129 -19.01 1.82 8.12
N MET A 130 -17.91 1.26 7.64
CA MET A 130 -17.76 0.84 6.26
C MET A 130 -18.28 -0.58 6.12
N GLU A 131 -19.45 -0.72 5.49
CA GLU A 131 -20.03 -2.02 5.17
C GLU A 131 -19.38 -2.59 3.89
N GLY A 132 -18.89 -3.83 3.94
CA GLY A 132 -18.31 -4.51 2.78
C GLY A 132 -17.01 -5.25 3.09
N ALA A 133 -16.81 -6.40 2.45
CA ALA A 133 -15.72 -7.34 2.72
C ALA A 133 -14.37 -6.89 2.14
N LEU A 134 -13.87 -5.71 2.50
CA LEU A 134 -12.47 -5.36 2.21
C LEU A 134 -11.56 -6.08 3.21
N ALA A 135 -10.56 -6.78 2.70
CA ALA A 135 -9.46 -7.22 3.55
C ALA A 135 -8.67 -6.00 4.03
N GLY A 136 -8.02 -6.07 5.18
CA GLY A 136 -7.26 -4.95 5.74
C GLY A 136 -6.18 -4.40 4.80
N ILE A 137 -5.60 -5.23 3.92
CA ILE A 137 -4.65 -4.77 2.90
C ILE A 137 -5.31 -4.01 1.75
N ASP A 138 -6.53 -4.42 1.35
CA ASP A 138 -7.32 -3.71 0.34
C ASP A 138 -7.79 -2.37 0.90
N MET A 139 -8.17 -2.34 2.19
CA MET A 139 -8.49 -1.10 2.90
C MET A 139 -7.29 -0.14 2.95
N TYR A 140 -6.08 -0.64 3.23
CA TYR A 140 -4.87 0.18 3.15
C TYR A 140 -4.69 0.77 1.74
N GLN A 141 -4.82 -0.04 0.69
CA GLN A 141 -4.66 0.42 -0.69
C GLN A 141 -5.70 1.47 -1.06
N TYR A 142 -6.97 1.27 -0.69
CA TYR A 142 -8.03 2.25 -0.88
C TYR A 142 -7.64 3.57 -0.21
N MET A 143 -7.36 3.54 1.10
CA MET A 143 -7.11 4.77 1.84
C MET A 143 -5.82 5.48 1.41
N TYR A 144 -4.78 4.72 1.05
CA TYR A 144 -3.55 5.29 0.49
C TYR A 144 -3.82 6.00 -0.85
N ALA A 145 -4.61 5.39 -1.73
CA ALA A 145 -5.02 6.00 -2.98
C ALA A 145 -5.85 7.27 -2.78
N LEU A 146 -6.84 7.22 -1.89
CA LEU A 146 -7.66 8.37 -1.56
C LEU A 146 -6.82 9.52 -0.99
N CYS A 147 -5.86 9.21 -0.11
CA CYS A 147 -4.96 10.18 0.47
C CYS A 147 -4.08 10.85 -0.59
N LYS A 148 -3.49 10.07 -1.50
CA LYS A 148 -2.65 10.60 -2.58
C LYS A 148 -3.44 11.41 -3.60
N LYS A 149 -4.69 11.04 -3.91
CA LYS A 149 -5.59 11.83 -4.78
C LYS A 149 -5.85 13.22 -4.21
N GLY A 150 -5.87 13.35 -2.89
CA GLY A 150 -5.97 14.62 -2.17
C GLY A 150 -4.63 15.30 -1.83
N ASN A 151 -3.51 14.87 -2.44
CA ASN A 151 -2.15 15.35 -2.12
C ASN A 151 -1.80 15.30 -0.63
N GLY A 152 -2.39 14.36 0.11
CA GLY A 152 -2.17 14.19 1.53
C GLY A 152 -0.95 13.34 1.88
N LYS A 153 -0.62 13.35 3.17
CA LYS A 153 0.42 12.52 3.77
C LYS A 153 -0.23 11.40 4.57
N ALA A 154 0.08 10.16 4.20
CA ALA A 154 -0.40 8.97 4.86
C ALA A 154 0.43 8.63 6.10
N PHE A 155 -0.25 8.22 7.17
CA PHE A 155 0.32 7.69 8.39
C PHE A 155 -0.39 6.39 8.74
N THR A 156 0.34 5.39 9.22
CA THR A 156 -0.27 4.13 9.67
C THR A 156 0.25 3.76 11.04
N VAL A 157 -0.67 3.37 11.92
CA VAL A 157 -0.40 2.90 13.26
C VAL A 157 -0.87 1.46 13.36
N ILE A 158 0.02 0.55 13.74
CA ILE A 158 -0.27 -0.87 13.87
C ILE A 158 -0.09 -1.33 15.32
N SER A 159 -0.73 -2.44 15.65
CA SER A 159 -0.51 -3.12 16.93
C SER A 159 0.78 -3.95 16.88
N LYS A 160 1.69 -3.68 17.83
CA LYS A 160 2.85 -4.53 18.12
C LYS A 160 2.68 -5.25 19.45
N ARG A 161 3.02 -6.54 19.48
CA ARG A 161 2.88 -7.39 20.65
C ARG A 161 4.23 -7.65 21.29
N ALA A 162 4.35 -7.30 22.57
CA ALA A 162 5.50 -7.58 23.43
C ALA A 162 5.08 -8.52 24.57
N GLY A 163 5.19 -9.83 24.33
CA GLY A 163 4.67 -10.85 25.25
C GLY A 163 3.15 -10.73 25.43
N ARG A 164 2.69 -10.33 26.62
CA ARG A 164 1.26 -10.19 26.93
C ARG A 164 0.69 -8.80 26.60
N PHE A 165 1.54 -7.83 26.28
CA PHE A 165 1.15 -6.45 26.05
C PHE A 165 1.00 -6.18 24.55
N VAL A 166 0.04 -5.31 24.20
CA VAL A 166 -0.15 -4.79 22.85
C VAL A 166 -0.04 -3.28 22.93
N ARG A 167 0.78 -2.68 22.08
CA ARG A 167 0.94 -1.22 21.97
C ARG A 167 0.78 -0.79 20.53
N LEU A 168 0.11 0.34 20.34
CA LEU A 168 -0.02 1.00 19.04
C LEU A 168 1.26 1.76 18.74
N VAL A 169 1.80 1.54 17.55
CA VAL A 169 3.07 2.12 17.10
C VAL A 169 2.91 2.65 15.68
N GLU A 170 3.40 3.86 15.43
CA GLU A 170 3.54 4.40 14.08
C GLU A 170 4.54 3.55 13.29
N ALA A 171 4.09 3.00 12.18
CA ALA A 171 4.88 2.14 11.31
C ALA A 171 5.26 2.88 10.03
N SER A 172 6.42 2.53 9.47
CA SER A 172 6.75 2.94 8.10
C SER A 172 5.75 2.31 7.11
N PRO A 173 5.55 2.89 5.91
CA PRO A 173 4.64 2.32 4.91
C PRO A 173 4.92 0.84 4.62
N GLU A 174 6.19 0.47 4.43
CA GLU A 174 6.58 -0.93 4.19
C GLU A 174 6.24 -1.84 5.38
N GLU A 175 6.52 -1.41 6.61
CA GLU A 175 6.22 -2.19 7.81
C GLU A 175 4.72 -2.36 8.02
N ALA A 176 3.97 -1.26 7.91
CA ALA A 176 2.52 -1.25 7.99
C ALA A 176 1.92 -2.20 6.96
N PHE A 177 2.36 -2.11 5.70
CA PHE A 177 1.86 -2.93 4.62
C PHE A 177 2.14 -4.42 4.85
N ARG A 178 3.37 -4.79 5.26
CA ARG A 178 3.69 -6.20 5.61
C ARG A 178 2.83 -6.72 6.75
N HIS A 179 2.60 -5.90 7.77
CA HIS A 179 1.71 -6.23 8.87
C HIS A 179 0.27 -6.46 8.38
N LEU A 180 -0.25 -5.60 7.50
CA LEU A 180 -1.62 -5.73 6.99
C LEU A 180 -1.78 -6.87 5.99
N PHE A 181 -0.75 -7.16 5.18
CA PHE A 181 -0.74 -8.29 4.26
C PHE A 181 -0.74 -9.66 4.97
N SER A 182 -0.12 -9.72 6.15
CA SER A 182 -0.04 -10.93 6.97
C SER A 182 -1.18 -11.05 7.99
N SER A 183 -1.57 -9.96 8.62
CA SER A 183 -2.49 -9.94 9.77
C SER A 183 -3.51 -8.79 9.78
N GLY A 184 -3.81 -8.18 8.62
CA GLY A 184 -4.72 -7.04 8.53
C GLY A 184 -6.14 -7.31 9.04
N ASN A 185 -6.61 -8.56 8.93
CA ASN A 185 -7.90 -9.03 9.45
C ASN A 185 -7.76 -9.76 10.80
N SER A 186 -6.68 -9.50 11.54
CA SER A 186 -6.54 -10.05 12.89
C SER A 186 -7.47 -9.34 13.86
N LYS A 187 -7.51 -9.81 15.11
CA LYS A 187 -8.28 -9.15 16.16
C LYS A 187 -7.70 -7.80 16.59
N ASP A 188 -6.40 -7.58 16.37
CA ASP A 188 -5.69 -6.44 16.95
C ASP A 188 -5.98 -5.15 16.15
N PRO A 189 -6.08 -3.98 16.80
CA PRO A 189 -6.46 -2.74 16.14
C PRO A 189 -5.33 -2.16 15.28
N TRP A 190 -5.71 -1.39 14.27
CA TRP A 190 -4.80 -0.55 13.50
C TRP A 190 -5.54 0.66 12.92
N PHE A 191 -4.79 1.69 12.59
CA PHE A 191 -5.32 2.96 12.10
C PHE A 191 -4.54 3.40 10.88
N PHE A 192 -5.24 3.92 9.88
CA PHE A 192 -4.63 4.67 8.79
C PHE A 192 -5.20 6.08 8.83
N ALA A 193 -4.34 7.08 8.73
CA ALA A 193 -4.75 8.48 8.68
C ALA A 193 -4.12 9.18 7.48
N CYS A 194 -4.87 10.10 6.89
CA CYS A 194 -4.38 11.05 5.93
C CYS A 194 -4.41 12.45 6.56
N GLU A 195 -3.28 13.16 6.48
CA GLU A 195 -3.17 14.57 6.84
C GLU A 195 -2.92 15.42 5.60
N GLY A 196 -3.27 16.71 5.66
CA GLY A 196 -3.14 17.64 4.53
C GLY A 196 -4.48 18.29 4.19
N GLU A 197 -4.69 18.57 2.91
CA GLU A 197 -5.94 19.16 2.40
C GLU A 197 -7.13 18.20 2.59
N THR A 198 -6.91 16.92 2.24
CA THR A 198 -7.88 15.85 2.50
C THR A 198 -7.50 15.14 3.80
N LYS A 199 -8.18 15.49 4.89
CA LYS A 199 -7.92 14.94 6.22
C LYS A 199 -8.96 13.88 6.59
N PHE A 200 -8.52 12.67 6.93
CA PHE A 200 -9.40 11.59 7.40
C PHE A 200 -8.63 10.50 8.16
N ILE A 201 -9.37 9.65 8.86
CA ILE A 201 -8.87 8.44 9.51
C ILE A 201 -9.80 7.26 9.19
N VAL A 202 -9.22 6.09 9.00
CA VAL A 202 -9.91 4.81 9.09
C VAL A 202 -9.41 4.06 10.32
N GLU A 203 -10.35 3.53 11.07
CA GLU A 203 -10.15 2.88 12.35
C GLU A 203 -10.57 1.41 12.20
N LYS A 204 -9.63 0.49 12.39
CA LYS A 204 -9.97 -0.91 12.66
C LYS A 204 -9.84 -1.12 14.16
N ASP A 205 -10.98 -1.26 14.83
CA ASP A 205 -11.01 -1.53 16.25
C ASP A 205 -10.65 -2.98 16.60
N TYR A 206 -10.55 -3.25 17.90
CA TYR A 206 -10.32 -4.60 18.40
C TYR A 206 -11.54 -5.48 18.11
N GLY A 207 -11.33 -6.55 17.34
CA GLY A 207 -12.40 -7.48 16.97
C GLY A 207 -12.57 -8.59 18.01
N TYR A 208 -13.67 -8.57 18.75
CA TYR A 208 -14.00 -9.60 19.75
C TYR A 208 -14.51 -10.90 19.11
N SER A 209 -15.22 -10.80 17.99
CA SER A 209 -15.70 -11.94 17.19
C SER A 209 -15.04 -11.98 15.80
N PRO A 210 -15.10 -13.10 15.07
CA PRO A 210 -14.64 -13.16 13.67
C PRO A 210 -15.31 -12.12 12.77
N ASP A 211 -16.60 -11.85 12.99
CA ASP A 211 -17.40 -10.90 12.20
C ASP A 211 -16.96 -9.45 12.41
N ASP A 212 -16.31 -9.14 13.56
CA ASP A 212 -15.80 -7.80 13.85
C ASP A 212 -14.43 -7.54 13.24
N ARG A 213 -13.72 -8.57 12.75
CA ARG A 213 -12.32 -8.44 12.30
C ARG A 213 -12.15 -7.75 10.95
N GLY A 214 -13.24 -7.61 10.20
CA GLY A 214 -13.31 -6.88 8.93
C GLY A 214 -14.12 -5.58 9.02
N LYS A 215 -14.44 -5.10 10.23
CA LYS A 215 -15.16 -3.84 10.41
C LYS A 215 -14.18 -2.68 10.48
N PHE A 216 -14.49 -1.63 9.72
CA PHE A 216 -13.72 -0.41 9.67
C PHE A 216 -14.65 0.77 9.89
N THR A 217 -14.20 1.79 10.61
CA THR A 217 -14.91 3.06 10.76
C THR A 217 -14.13 4.15 10.06
N PHE A 218 -14.79 4.87 9.15
CA PHE A 218 -14.23 6.02 8.46
C PHE A 218 -14.69 7.32 9.13
N ARG A 219 -13.77 8.27 9.30
CA ARG A 219 -14.10 9.63 9.77
C ARG A 219 -13.34 10.69 8.98
N GLN A 220 -14.09 11.60 8.38
CA GLN A 220 -13.57 12.80 7.73
C GLN A 220 -13.13 13.85 8.75
N ASN A 221 -12.24 14.75 8.32
CA ASN A 221 -11.73 15.89 9.08
C ASN A 221 -11.00 15.54 10.38
N ARG A 222 -10.60 14.28 10.55
CA ARG A 222 -9.87 13.75 11.70
C ARG A 222 -8.63 13.02 11.22
N GLY A 223 -7.47 13.27 11.83
CA GLY A 223 -6.24 12.52 11.64
C GLY A 223 -6.00 11.59 12.83
N LEU A 224 -4.74 11.45 13.26
CA LEU A 224 -4.40 10.65 14.45
C LEU A 224 -4.67 11.36 15.79
N GLU A 225 -5.43 12.46 15.79
CA GLU A 225 -5.80 13.08 17.06
C GLU A 225 -6.60 12.08 17.91
N TRP A 226 -6.26 12.04 19.20
CA TRP A 226 -6.87 11.16 20.21
C TRP A 226 -6.54 9.67 20.04
N VAL A 227 -5.65 9.30 19.13
CA VAL A 227 -5.05 7.97 19.09
C VAL A 227 -3.79 8.00 19.97
N ASP A 228 -3.73 7.14 20.99
CA ASP A 228 -2.55 6.98 21.84
C ASP A 228 -1.61 5.92 21.24
N PHE A 229 -0.47 6.36 20.69
CA PHE A 229 0.51 5.51 20.04
C PHE A 229 1.96 5.99 20.29
N MET A 230 2.91 5.09 20.09
CA MET A 230 4.35 5.42 20.11
C MET A 230 4.81 5.87 18.72
N LYS A 231 5.60 6.93 18.66
CA LYS A 231 6.14 7.44 17.39
C LYS A 231 7.34 6.60 16.94
N ALA A 232 7.59 6.58 15.63
CA ALA A 232 8.70 5.81 15.04
C ALA A 232 10.10 6.23 15.54
N GLY A 233 10.22 7.39 16.19
CA GLY A 233 11.47 7.92 16.77
C GLY A 233 11.84 7.37 18.16
N ASP A 234 10.90 6.72 18.86
CA ASP A 234 11.10 6.23 20.23
C ASP A 234 11.79 4.85 20.23
N LYS A 235 12.88 4.73 19.44
CA LYS A 235 13.53 3.46 19.10
C LYS A 235 14.02 2.67 20.32
N GLU A 236 14.47 3.36 21.37
CA GLU A 236 14.90 2.71 22.62
C GLU A 236 13.72 2.07 23.35
N ASP A 237 12.57 2.73 23.39
CA ASP A 237 11.36 2.20 24.02
C ASP A 237 10.70 1.11 23.16
N LEU A 238 10.81 1.19 21.84
CA LEU A 238 10.42 0.11 20.92
C LEU A 238 11.32 -1.13 21.08
N ALA A 239 12.64 -0.94 21.18
CA ALA A 239 13.57 -2.05 21.43
C ALA A 239 13.35 -2.69 22.81
N ARG A 240 12.92 -1.91 23.81
CA ARG A 240 12.56 -2.38 25.16
C ARG A 240 11.28 -3.23 25.18
N LEU A 241 10.35 -2.97 24.27
CA LEU A 241 9.19 -3.83 24.05
C LEU A 241 9.64 -5.20 23.49
N ASP A 242 10.58 -5.21 22.54
CA ASP A 242 11.09 -6.43 21.92
C ASP A 242 12.03 -7.24 22.84
N SER A 243 12.77 -6.59 23.74
CA SER A 243 13.76 -7.25 24.62
C SER A 243 13.18 -7.87 25.90
N GLY A 244 11.87 -7.75 26.16
CA GLY A 244 11.21 -8.31 27.35
C GLY A 244 11.61 -7.69 28.70
N SER A 245 12.58 -6.76 28.71
CA SER A 245 13.11 -6.08 29.91
C SER A 245 12.45 -4.72 30.21
N GLY A 246 11.66 -4.16 29.28
CA GLY A 246 10.94 -2.88 29.46
C GLY A 246 9.81 -2.87 30.50
N ARG A 247 9.69 -3.92 31.33
CA ARG A 247 8.57 -4.14 32.27
C ARG A 247 8.40 -3.07 33.36
N HIS A 248 9.40 -2.23 33.63
CA HIS A 248 9.37 -1.33 34.79
C HIS A 248 9.39 0.17 34.50
N GLU A 249 9.77 0.63 33.30
CA GLU A 249 9.97 2.07 33.06
C GLU A 249 8.85 2.76 32.26
N LEU A 250 8.08 2.04 31.45
CA LEU A 250 7.00 2.63 30.63
C LEU A 250 5.84 3.21 31.45
N PHE A 251 5.80 2.98 32.77
CA PHE A 251 4.81 3.52 33.69
C PHE A 251 5.41 4.38 34.81
N ALA A 252 6.67 4.80 34.68
CA ALA A 252 7.35 5.69 35.62
C ALA A 252 7.53 7.13 35.08
N GLY A 253 6.64 7.58 34.19
CA GLY A 253 6.53 8.97 33.76
C GLY A 253 5.34 9.65 34.43
N LYS A 254 5.60 10.75 35.14
CA LYS A 254 4.67 11.58 35.92
C LYS A 254 3.54 12.19 35.11
#